data_AF-A0ABD2W0W8-F1
#
_entry.id   AF-A0ABD2W0W8-F1
#
_cell.length_a   1.000
_cell.length_b   1.000
_cell.length_c   1.000
_cell.angle_alpha   90.00
_cell.angle_beta   90.00
_cell.angle_gamma   90.00
#
_symmetry.space_group_name_H-M   'P 1'
#
loop_
_entity.id
_entity.type
_entity.pdbx_description
1 polymer ?
#
loop_
_entity_poly.entity_id
_entity_poly.type
_entity_poly.pdbx_seq_one_letter_code
_entity_poly.pdbx_strand_id
1 'polypeptide(L)'
;MKNFLILVITLAIFCLGNASRLRMLGGSEAPEDRFQYQAYLKNILKVKYDGFYCGASIIDKRFVLTAAHCLDGYVQISIYYT
;
A
#
# COMPACT_ATOMS: atom_id res chain seq x y z
N MET A 1 -39.45 12.58 7.68
CA MET A 1 -38.23 13.42 7.52
C MET A 1 -37.15 13.12 8.54
N LYS A 2 -37.46 13.07 9.84
CA LYS A 2 -36.49 12.77 10.92
C LYS A 2 -35.81 11.40 10.77
N ASN A 3 -36.56 10.37 10.36
CA ASN A 3 -36.04 9.01 10.17
C ASN A 3 -35.09 8.89 8.96
N PHE A 4 -35.33 9.68 7.91
CA PHE A 4 -34.44 9.76 6.75
C PHE A 4 -33.12 10.43 7.13
N LEU A 5 -33.19 11.51 7.92
CA LEU A 5 -32.00 12.20 8.43
C LEU A 5 -31.13 11.29 9.31
N ILE A 6 -31.77 10.49 10.19
CA ILE A 6 -31.07 9.52 11.05
C ILE A 6 -30.36 8.46 10.19
N LEU A 7 -31.02 7.95 9.14
CA LEU A 7 -30.45 6.94 8.25
C LEU A 7 -29.25 7.46 7.46
N VAL A 8 -29.30 8.70 6.99
CA VAL A 8 -28.18 9.36 6.28
C VAL A 8 -27.00 9.57 7.23
N ILE A 9 -27.25 10.00 8.47
CA ILE A 9 -26.21 10.23 9.48
C ILE A 9 -25.53 8.91 9.87
N THR A 10 -26.29 7.83 10.08
CA THR A 10 -25.71 6.53 10.44
C THR A 10 -24.90 5.92 9.30
N LEU A 11 -25.35 6.05 8.05
CA LEU A 11 -24.59 5.63 6.86
C LEU A 11 -23.27 6.41 6.71
N ALA A 12 -23.31 7.74 6.92
CA ALA A 12 -22.11 8.57 6.86
C ALA A 12 -21.08 8.17 7.93
N ILE A 13 -21.52 7.96 9.18
CA ILE A 13 -20.65 7.51 10.28
C ILE A 13 -20.05 6.12 10.00
N PHE A 14 -20.81 5.22 9.39
CA PHE A 14 -20.32 3.90 9.00
C PHE A 14 -19.22 3.99 7.91
N CYS A 15 -19.34 4.92 6.95
CA CYS A 15 -18.30 5.18 5.95
C CYS A 15 -17.03 5.82 6.55
N LEU A 16 -17.15 6.57 7.66
CA LEU A 16 -16.02 7.15 8.39
C LEU A 16 -15.27 6.11 9.25
N GLY A 17 -15.87 4.96 9.53
CA GLY A 17 -15.34 3.96 10.45
C GLY A 17 -14.72 2.77 9.74
N ASN A 18 -13.50 2.90 9.23
CA ASN A 18 -12.45 1.85 9.25
C ASN A 18 -11.23 2.23 8.38
N ALA A 19 -10.50 3.27 8.80
CA ALA A 19 -9.21 3.60 8.21
C ALA A 19 -8.11 3.38 9.24
N SER A 20 -7.74 2.12 9.53
CA SER A 20 -6.43 1.79 10.10
C SER A 20 -6.21 0.28 10.26
N ARG A 21 -5.79 -0.39 9.18
CA ARG A 21 -4.77 -1.44 9.34
C ARG A 21 -3.42 -0.71 9.31
N LEU A 22 -2.95 -0.24 10.46
CA LEU A 22 -1.71 0.53 10.56
C LEU A 22 -0.54 -0.32 10.05
N ARG A 23 -0.12 -0.11 8.79
CA ARG A 23 1.13 -0.67 8.24
C ARG A 23 2.33 0.22 8.56
N MET A 24 2.08 1.53 8.67
CA MET A 24 3.08 2.54 9.01
C MET A 24 2.65 3.21 10.32
N LEU A 25 3.48 3.09 11.36
CA LEU A 25 3.18 3.62 12.70
C LEU A 25 3.54 5.11 12.76
N GLY A 26 2.60 5.95 13.23
CA GLY A 26 2.83 7.38 13.42
C GLY A 26 3.02 8.20 12.12
N GLY A 27 2.78 7.59 10.97
CA GLY A 27 2.83 8.27 9.67
C GLY A 27 1.49 8.89 9.28
N SER A 28 1.52 9.70 8.22
CA SER A 28 0.34 10.16 7.47
C SER A 28 0.38 9.58 6.06
N GLU A 29 -0.73 9.68 5.35
CA GLU A 29 -0.75 9.40 3.91
C GLU A 29 0.28 10.28 3.19
N ALA A 30 1.02 9.66 2.27
CA ALA A 30 1.96 10.37 1.42
C ALA A 30 1.17 11.02 0.27
N PRO A 31 1.40 12.30 -0.05
CA PRO A 31 0.78 12.91 -1.22
C PRO A 31 1.21 12.19 -2.50
N GLU A 32 0.29 12.15 -3.47
CA GLU A 32 0.55 11.63 -4.80
C GLU A 32 1.80 12.29 -5.41
N ASP A 33 2.59 11.50 -6.14
CA ASP A 33 3.79 11.91 -6.86
C ASP A 33 4.91 12.57 -6.04
N ARG A 34 4.82 12.64 -4.71
CA ARG A 34 5.89 13.23 -3.88
C ARG A 34 7.15 12.37 -3.86
N PHE A 35 6.98 11.06 -3.86
CA PHE A 35 8.06 10.08 -3.68
C PHE A 35 8.18 9.17 -4.90
N GLN A 36 8.41 9.75 -6.08
CA GLN A 36 8.42 9.02 -7.36
C GLN A 36 9.49 7.93 -7.46
N TYR A 37 10.50 7.98 -6.59
CA TYR A 37 11.50 6.90 -6.47
C TYR A 37 10.95 5.68 -5.71
N GLN A 38 9.78 5.76 -5.08
CA GLN A 38 9.20 4.66 -4.35
C GLN A 38 8.74 3.56 -5.31
N ALA A 39 9.23 2.35 -5.08
CA ALA A 39 8.78 1.14 -5.74
C ALA A 39 8.46 0.07 -4.69
N TYR A 40 7.89 -1.04 -5.14
CA TYR A 40 7.64 -2.18 -4.29
C TYR A 40 7.74 -3.50 -5.03
N LEU A 41 7.98 -4.56 -4.26
CA LEU A 41 8.13 -5.91 -4.77
C LEU A 41 6.85 -6.70 -4.48
N LYS A 42 6.34 -7.38 -5.51
CA LYS A 42 5.24 -8.34 -5.38
C LYS A 42 5.72 -9.75 -5.71
N ASN A 43 5.27 -10.70 -4.91
CA ASN A 43 5.32 -12.11 -5.25
C ASN A 43 3.98 -12.50 -5.88
N ILE A 44 4.01 -12.83 -7.17
CA ILE A 44 2.83 -13.19 -7.97
C ILE A 44 2.13 -14.47 -7.49
N LEU A 45 2.82 -15.31 -6.73
CA LEU A 45 2.28 -16.56 -6.18
C LEU A 45 1.60 -16.35 -4.81
N LYS A 46 1.73 -15.17 -4.19
CA LYS A 46 1.12 -14.87 -2.89
C LYS A 46 -0.18 -14.07 -3.06
N VAL A 47 -1.28 -14.59 -2.52
CA VAL A 47 -2.60 -13.95 -2.54
C VAL A 47 -2.75 -12.90 -1.42
N LYS A 48 -2.02 -13.05 -0.31
CA LYS A 48 -2.12 -12.15 0.84
C LYS A 48 -1.54 -10.77 0.48
N TYR A 49 -2.26 -9.70 0.83
CA TYR A 49 -1.85 -8.30 0.58
C TYR A 49 -1.53 -8.00 -0.89
N ASP A 50 -2.23 -8.64 -1.83
CA ASP A 50 -1.99 -8.48 -3.28
C ASP A 50 -0.53 -8.82 -3.66
N GLY A 51 0.07 -9.75 -2.93
CA GLY A 51 1.44 -10.20 -3.13
C GLY A 51 2.51 -9.20 -2.69
N PHE A 52 2.17 -8.00 -2.22
CA PHE A 52 3.14 -7.03 -1.71
C PHE A 52 3.84 -7.56 -0.47
N TYR A 53 5.17 -7.43 -0.41
CA TYR A 53 5.93 -7.89 0.75
C TYR A 53 7.15 -7.03 1.11
N CYS A 54 7.75 -6.29 0.17
CA CYS A 54 8.89 -5.41 0.44
C CYS A 54 8.78 -4.10 -0.35
N GLY A 55 9.43 -3.06 0.16
CA GLY A 55 9.69 -1.81 -0.56
C GLY A 55 10.95 -1.89 -1.43
N ALA A 56 11.10 -0.92 -2.32
CA ALA A 56 12.31 -0.71 -3.11
C ALA A 56 12.42 0.77 -3.55
N SER A 57 13.57 1.17 -4.09
CA SER A 57 13.81 2.55 -4.53
C SER A 57 14.45 2.60 -5.91
N ILE A 58 13.90 3.39 -6.83
CA ILE A 58 14.48 3.65 -8.15
C ILE A 58 15.76 4.49 -7.94
N ILE A 59 16.90 3.95 -8.37
CA ILE A 59 18.20 4.64 -8.25
C ILE A 59 18.81 5.00 -9.62
N ASP A 60 18.30 4.40 -10.70
CA ASP A 60 18.66 4.72 -12.09
C ASP A 60 17.58 4.17 -13.05
N LYS A 61 17.67 4.49 -14.34
CA LYS A 61 16.77 4.07 -15.42
C LYS A 61 16.58 2.55 -15.52
N ARG A 62 17.52 1.77 -14.99
CA ARG A 62 17.52 0.30 -15.05
C ARG A 62 17.77 -0.36 -13.69
N PHE A 63 17.88 0.43 -12.63
CA PHE A 63 18.28 -0.09 -11.32
C PHE A 63 17.33 0.35 -10.24
N VAL A 64 16.96 -0.63 -9.42
CA VAL A 64 16.16 -0.48 -8.21
C VAL A 64 16.95 -1.08 -7.06
N LEU A 65 17.04 -0.34 -5.96
CA LEU A 65 17.67 -0.77 -4.72
C LEU A 65 16.63 -1.37 -3.78
N THR A 66 16.95 -2.51 -3.16
CA THR A 66 16.12 -3.16 -2.14
C THR A 66 17.01 -3.90 -1.14
N ALA A 67 16.44 -4.40 -0.05
CA ALA A 67 17.18 -5.22 0.91
C ALA A 67 17.44 -6.62 0.33
N ALA A 68 18.64 -7.17 0.54
CA ALA A 68 19.02 -8.50 0.02
C ALA A 68 18.02 -9.59 0.43
N HIS A 69 17.59 -9.59 1.70
CA HIS A 69 16.65 -10.58 2.23
C HIS A 69 15.24 -10.51 1.59
N CYS A 70 14.92 -9.44 0.85
CA CYS A 70 13.67 -9.36 0.09
C CYS A 70 13.70 -10.26 -1.15
N LEU A 71 14.85 -10.85 -1.50
CA LEU A 71 15.01 -11.75 -2.64
C LEU A 71 15.10 -13.23 -2.21
N ASP A 72 15.24 -13.49 -0.91
CA ASP A 72 15.45 -14.85 -0.40
C ASP A 72 14.22 -15.74 -0.65
N GLY A 73 14.44 -16.88 -1.32
CA GLY A 73 13.40 -17.88 -1.56
C GLY A 73 12.36 -17.51 -2.63
N TYR A 74 12.58 -16.44 -3.40
CA TYR A 74 11.68 -16.03 -4.48
C TYR A 74 12.30 -16.31 -5.86
N VAL A 75 11.62 -17.15 -6.64
CA VAL A 75 12.03 -17.51 -8.01
C VAL A 75 11.64 -16.44 -9.03
N GLN A 76 10.53 -15.72 -8.78
CA GLN A 76 10.03 -14.66 -9.64
C GLN A 76 9.54 -13.48 -8.79
N ILE A 77 10.09 -12.31 -9.09
CA ILE A 77 9.78 -11.06 -8.39
C ILE A 77 9.40 -10.04 -9.45
N SER A 78 8.26 -9.39 -9.25
CA SER A 78 7.81 -8.30 -10.11
C SER A 78 7.97 -6.99 -9.36
N ILE A 79 8.60 -6.02 -10.02
CA ILE A 79 8.78 -4.65 -9.52
C ILE A 79 7.59 -3.83 -9.99
N TYR A 80 6.99 -3.08 -9.07
CA TYR A 80 5.90 -2.16 -9.36
C TYR A 80 6.27 -0.76 -8.87
N TYR A 81 5.85 0.22 -9.63
CA TYR A 81 6.03 1.64 -9.35
C TYR A 81 4.72 2.20 -8.80
N THR A 82 4.82 3.29 -8.03
CA THR A 82 3.66 4.02 -7.49
C THR A 82 3.12 5.00 -8.49
#